data_AF-A0A0K0G635-F1
#
_entry.id   AF-A0A0K0G635-F1
#
_cell.length_a   1.000
_cell.length_b   1.000
_cell.length_c   1.000
_cell.angle_alpha   90.00
_cell.angle_beta   90.00
_cell.angle_gamma   90.00
#
_symmetry.space_group_name_H-M   'P 1'
#
loop_
_entity.id
_entity.type
_entity.pdbx_description
1 polymer ?
#
loop_
_entity_poly.entity_id
_entity_poly.type
_entity_poly.pdbx_seq_one_letter_code
_entity_poly.pdbx_strand_id
1 'polypeptide(L)'
;MNILGNFYEDKDGIAAYYYFINGLCNTVTYGISLLSSFNTFIALNYPLLFDTWFSKKKISIYLVIIFLVGLIYGIGFIFFYPYYLYVQSLEGYYIKFKSLYVPYYILAYSIIVVYPIAILVVIMNTISTVKITKYYKKINAKNSQNVLMFIYTIVIFFTYLIVVAYTVTKILTKIFIQNDLVENIALIVIYWNIDIQTFGLFYTVLFLYSPLRDLMLFKSKKECNQNNNIAIINHNERPRIQQNKPLNII
;
A
#
# COMPACT_ATOMS: atom_id res chain seq x y z
N MET A 1 -36.78 0.99 12.80
CA MET A 1 -35.88 1.00 13.97
C MET A 1 -34.50 0.58 13.47
N ASN A 2 -33.57 1.52 13.34
CA ASN A 2 -32.27 1.26 12.72
C ASN A 2 -31.31 0.76 13.82
N ILE A 3 -31.13 -0.56 13.92
CA ILE A 3 -30.34 -1.22 14.99
C ILE A 3 -28.92 -0.65 15.07
N LEU A 4 -28.36 -0.26 13.93
CA LEU A 4 -27.04 0.37 13.85
C LEU A 4 -27.02 1.81 14.37
N GLY A 5 -28.14 2.55 14.28
CA GLY A 5 -28.19 3.94 14.74
C GLY A 5 -28.07 4.05 16.25
N ASN A 6 -28.81 3.23 16.99
CA ASN A 6 -28.76 3.18 18.45
C ASN A 6 -27.42 2.67 19.01
N PHE A 7 -26.58 2.03 18.17
CA PHE A 7 -25.26 1.54 18.58
C PHE A 7 -24.21 2.65 18.64
N TYR A 8 -24.33 3.68 17.80
CA TYR A 8 -23.38 4.79 17.72
C TYR A 8 -23.77 5.98 18.60
N GLU A 9 -25.06 6.13 18.90
CA GLU A 9 -25.60 7.14 19.80
C GLU A 9 -24.98 6.96 21.20
N ASP A 10 -24.35 8.01 21.74
CA ASP A 10 -23.68 8.07 23.05
C ASP A 10 -22.49 7.12 23.28
N LYS A 11 -21.83 6.64 22.21
CA LYS A 11 -20.62 5.78 22.30
C LYS A 11 -19.34 6.50 21.86
N ASP A 12 -18.97 7.58 22.55
CA ASP A 12 -17.72 8.33 22.33
C ASP A 12 -16.46 7.43 22.32
N GLY A 13 -16.44 6.35 23.13
CA GLY A 13 -15.33 5.40 23.16
C GLY A 13 -15.10 4.65 21.83
N ILE A 14 -16.17 4.38 21.07
CA ILE A 14 -16.06 3.72 19.76
C ILE A 14 -15.48 4.68 18.73
N ALA A 15 -15.86 5.96 18.80
CA ALA A 15 -15.30 7.02 17.95
C ALA A 15 -13.79 7.22 18.22
N ALA A 16 -13.38 7.16 19.49
CA ALA A 16 -11.98 7.22 19.89
C ALA A 16 -11.19 6.02 19.37
N TYR A 17 -11.72 4.81 19.54
CA TYR A 17 -11.11 3.59 19.02
C TYR A 17 -10.94 3.64 17.49
N TYR A 18 -11.98 4.08 16.77
CA TYR A 18 -11.92 4.23 15.32
C TYR A 18 -10.78 5.16 14.88
N TYR A 19 -10.68 6.36 15.46
CA TYR A 19 -9.62 7.31 15.07
C TYR A 19 -8.23 6.87 15.50
N PHE A 20 -8.11 6.17 16.63
CA PHE A 20 -6.86 5.56 17.05
C PHE A 20 -6.36 4.55 15.99
N ILE A 21 -7.22 3.60 15.60
CA ILE A 21 -6.89 2.60 14.58
C ILE A 21 -6.63 3.25 13.23
N ASN A 22 -7.46 4.21 12.81
CA ASN A 22 -7.29 4.91 11.54
C ASN A 22 -5.97 5.71 11.49
N GLY A 23 -5.61 6.40 12.58
CA GLY A 23 -4.33 7.10 12.70
C GLY A 23 -3.13 6.15 12.59
N LEU A 24 -3.18 5.02 13.31
CA LEU A 24 -2.17 3.98 13.25
C LEU A 24 -2.02 3.41 11.84
N CYS A 25 -3.11 2.92 11.24
CA CYS A 25 -3.11 2.28 9.93
C CYS A 25 -2.62 3.22 8.83
N ASN A 26 -3.07 4.49 8.79
CA ASN A 26 -2.60 5.45 7.79
C ASN A 26 -1.11 5.70 7.89
N THR A 27 -0.59 5.83 9.11
CA THR A 27 0.85 6.03 9.34
C THR A 27 1.67 4.83 8.89
N VAL A 28 1.18 3.62 9.19
CA VAL A 28 1.80 2.38 8.73
C VAL A 28 1.82 2.30 7.20
N THR A 29 0.72 2.64 6.54
CA THR A 29 0.65 2.69 5.06
C THR A 29 1.69 3.65 4.47
N TYR A 30 1.83 4.86 5.03
CA TYR A 30 2.86 5.81 4.57
C TYR A 30 4.27 5.28 4.81
N GLY A 31 4.54 4.72 5.99
CA GLY A 31 5.85 4.17 6.34
C GLY A 31 6.24 2.98 5.45
N ILE A 32 5.33 2.06 5.18
CA ILE A 32 5.57 0.91 4.30
C ILE A 32 5.83 1.39 2.87
N SER A 33 5.05 2.35 2.36
CA SER A 33 5.27 2.91 1.03
C SER A 33 6.63 3.60 0.91
N LEU A 34 7.08 4.32 1.95
CA LEU A 34 8.44 4.88 2.01
C LEU A 34 9.48 3.76 1.96
N LEU A 35 9.35 2.75 2.81
CA LEU A 35 10.31 1.66 2.91
C LEU A 35 10.41 0.86 1.60
N SER A 36 9.28 0.61 0.95
CA SER A 36 9.22 -0.06 -0.36
C SER A 36 9.91 0.75 -1.47
N SER A 37 9.65 2.06 -1.49
CA SER A 37 10.27 2.98 -2.46
C SER A 37 11.78 3.09 -2.23
N PHE A 38 12.19 3.17 -0.97
CA PHE A 38 13.60 3.20 -0.58
C PHE A 38 14.32 1.89 -0.91
N ASN A 39 13.66 0.73 -0.70
CA ASN A 39 14.18 -0.58 -1.07
C ASN A 39 14.50 -0.66 -2.56
N THR A 40 13.53 -0.28 -3.39
CA THR A 40 13.68 -0.25 -4.84
C THR A 40 14.78 0.73 -5.28
N PHE A 41 14.80 1.91 -4.66
CA PHE A 41 15.80 2.92 -4.94
C PHE A 41 17.22 2.45 -4.63
N ILE A 42 17.48 1.87 -3.46
CA ILE A 42 18.80 1.37 -3.08
C ILE A 42 19.21 0.20 -3.96
N ALA A 43 18.30 -0.76 -4.22
CA ALA A 43 18.58 -1.92 -5.07
C ALA A 43 19.07 -1.52 -6.47
N LEU A 44 18.50 -0.45 -7.04
CA LEU A 44 18.83 0.01 -8.38
C LEU A 44 19.98 1.01 -8.40
N ASN A 45 20.06 1.90 -7.41
CA ASN A 45 21.03 2.98 -7.40
C ASN A 45 22.36 2.58 -6.75
N TYR A 46 22.30 1.78 -5.68
CA TYR A 46 23.44 1.43 -4.84
C TYR A 46 23.39 -0.05 -4.44
N PRO A 47 23.48 -0.99 -5.41
CA PRO A 47 23.32 -2.42 -5.14
C PRO A 47 24.32 -2.97 -4.11
N LEU A 48 25.55 -2.46 -4.09
CA LEU A 48 26.57 -2.86 -3.12
C LEU A 48 26.25 -2.46 -1.67
N LEU A 49 25.39 -1.45 -1.48
CA LEU A 49 24.95 -1.01 -0.16
C LEU A 49 23.63 -1.68 0.27
N PHE A 50 23.02 -2.50 -0.59
CA PHE A 50 21.70 -3.06 -0.34
C PHE A 50 21.65 -3.86 0.97
N ASP A 51 22.57 -4.81 1.16
CA ASP A 51 22.63 -5.65 2.37
C ASP A 51 22.94 -4.82 3.64
N THR A 52 23.63 -3.70 3.46
CA THR A 52 23.90 -2.76 4.55
C THR A 52 22.60 -2.09 5.02
N TRP A 53 21.72 -1.69 4.11
CA TRP A 53 20.47 -0.99 4.45
C TRP A 53 19.31 -1.95 4.76
N PHE A 54 19.25 -3.11 4.10
CA PHE A 54 18.13 -4.06 4.11
C PHE A 54 18.49 -5.43 4.69
N SER A 55 19.11 -5.43 5.88
CA SER A 55 19.22 -6.66 6.68
C SER A 55 17.93 -6.93 7.47
N LYS A 56 17.66 -8.21 7.77
CA LYS A 56 16.46 -8.64 8.54
C LYS A 56 16.27 -7.84 9.85
N LYS A 57 17.37 -7.57 10.56
CA LYS A 57 17.35 -6.79 11.81
C LYS A 57 16.95 -5.33 11.57
N LYS A 58 17.51 -4.68 10.54
CA LYS A 58 17.21 -3.27 10.22
C LYS A 58 15.77 -3.08 9.74
N ILE A 59 15.27 -3.99 8.89
CA ILE A 59 13.87 -3.97 8.44
C ILE A 59 12.93 -4.06 9.64
N SER A 60 13.19 -4.96 10.59
CA SER A 60 12.39 -5.06 11.81
C SER A 60 12.43 -3.76 12.63
N ILE A 61 13.58 -3.12 12.76
CA ILE A 61 13.71 -1.82 13.44
C ILE A 61 12.87 -0.74 12.73
N TYR A 62 12.94 -0.65 11.40
CA TYR A 62 12.14 0.33 10.65
C TYR A 62 10.64 0.12 10.85
N LEU A 63 10.17 -1.13 10.82
CA LEU A 63 8.76 -1.45 11.06
C LEU A 63 8.32 -1.07 12.47
N VAL A 64 9.15 -1.31 13.49
CA VAL A 64 8.86 -0.90 14.87
C VAL A 64 8.76 0.62 14.97
N ILE A 65 9.69 1.37 14.35
CA ILE A 65 9.64 2.83 14.33
C ILE A 65 8.35 3.33 13.68
N ILE A 66 7.99 2.80 12.50
CA ILE A 66 6.77 3.17 11.78
C ILE A 66 5.53 2.92 12.67
N PHE A 67 5.48 1.76 13.34
CA PHE A 67 4.39 1.41 14.23
C PHE A 67 4.30 2.35 15.44
N LEU A 68 5.44 2.69 16.06
CA LEU A 68 5.49 3.63 17.18
C LEU A 68 5.03 5.04 16.79
N VAL A 69 5.46 5.56 15.63
CA VAL A 69 4.97 6.85 15.12
C VAL A 69 3.45 6.79 14.89
N GLY A 70 2.95 5.70 14.34
CA GLY A 70 1.50 5.50 14.16
C GLY A 70 0.72 5.44 15.46
N LEU A 71 1.27 4.79 16.50
CA LEU A 71 0.67 4.75 17.83
C LEU A 71 0.59 6.14 18.44
N ILE A 72 1.69 6.92 18.40
CA ILE A 72 1.72 8.29 18.90
C ILE A 72 0.67 9.13 18.19
N TYR A 73 0.60 9.02 16.86
CA TYR A 73 -0.35 9.78 16.07
C TYR A 73 -1.82 9.41 16.39
N GLY A 74 -2.12 8.11 16.50
CA GLY A 74 -3.44 7.60 16.87
C GLY A 74 -3.86 7.97 18.28
N ILE A 75 -2.96 7.84 19.27
CA ILE A 75 -3.22 8.22 20.67
C ILE A 75 -3.54 9.70 20.78
N GLY A 76 -2.84 10.56 20.03
CA GLY A 76 -3.11 12.00 20.01
C GLY A 76 -4.57 12.34 19.68
N PHE A 77 -5.25 11.55 18.84
CA PHE A 77 -6.66 11.79 18.52
C PHE A 77 -7.62 11.58 19.67
N ILE A 78 -7.26 10.73 20.64
CA ILE A 78 -8.10 10.44 21.81
C ILE A 78 -8.27 11.70 22.67
N PHE A 79 -7.23 12.53 22.78
CA PHE A 79 -7.25 13.77 23.56
C PHE A 79 -8.16 14.87 22.99
N PHE A 80 -8.66 14.71 21.77
CA PHE A 80 -9.57 15.67 21.13
C PHE A 80 -11.05 15.31 21.29
N TYR A 81 -11.36 14.28 22.09
CA TYR A 81 -12.72 13.82 22.40
C TYR A 81 -13.58 13.60 21.14
N PRO A 82 -13.25 12.62 20.30
CA PRO A 82 -14.07 12.24 19.15
C PRO A 82 -15.43 11.70 19.60
N TYR A 83 -16.48 12.04 18.85
CA TYR A 83 -17.85 11.60 19.12
C TYR A 83 -18.62 11.41 17.81
N TYR A 84 -19.63 10.55 17.82
CA TYR A 84 -20.51 10.35 16.67
C TYR A 84 -21.59 11.44 16.63
N LEU A 85 -21.79 12.02 15.45
CA LEU A 85 -22.85 12.96 15.14
C LEU A 85 -23.64 12.43 13.95
N TYR A 86 -24.97 12.38 14.09
CA TYR A 86 -25.85 12.09 12.97
C TYR A 86 -25.95 13.30 12.05
N VAL A 87 -25.58 13.14 10.78
CA VAL A 87 -25.65 14.19 9.76
C VAL A 87 -26.84 13.89 8.86
N GLN A 88 -27.91 14.69 9.00
CA GLN A 88 -29.16 14.48 8.27
C GLN A 88 -28.97 14.49 6.74
N SER A 89 -28.13 15.38 6.22
CA SER A 89 -27.88 15.51 4.77
C SER A 89 -27.19 14.30 4.14
N LEU A 90 -26.59 13.43 4.96
CA LEU A 90 -25.85 12.24 4.54
C LEU A 90 -26.50 10.94 5.03
N GLU A 91 -27.63 11.04 5.73
CA GLU A 91 -28.35 9.92 6.34
C GLU A 91 -27.44 8.95 7.12
N GLY A 92 -26.47 9.48 7.87
CA GLY A 92 -25.44 8.65 8.49
C GLY A 92 -24.75 9.28 9.70
N TYR A 93 -24.06 8.42 10.46
CA TYR A 93 -23.23 8.83 11.60
C TYR A 93 -21.80 9.12 11.16
N TYR A 94 -21.30 10.29 11.54
CA TYR A 94 -19.94 10.73 11.25
C TYR A 94 -19.25 11.12 12.54
N ILE A 95 -17.94 10.92 12.60
CA ILE A 95 -17.18 11.29 13.78
C ILE A 95 -16.72 12.74 13.67
N LYS A 96 -17.16 13.57 14.60
CA LYS A 96 -16.65 14.93 14.84
C LYS A 96 -15.79 14.95 16.11
N PHE A 97 -15.14 16.07 16.37
CA PHE A 97 -14.30 16.28 17.54
C PHE A 97 -14.80 17.49 18.32
N LYS A 98 -14.80 17.40 19.65
CA LYS A 98 -15.21 18.54 20.50
C LYS A 98 -14.16 19.65 20.51
N SER A 99 -12.89 19.29 20.29
CA SER A 99 -11.79 20.26 20.27
C SER A 99 -11.63 20.97 18.93
N LEU A 100 -11.48 22.29 18.98
CA LEU A 100 -11.16 23.14 17.82
C LEU A 100 -9.69 23.01 17.38
N TYR A 101 -8.83 22.37 18.18
CA TYR A 101 -7.38 22.27 17.89
C TYR A 101 -6.99 21.14 16.95
N VAL A 102 -7.94 20.27 16.56
CA VAL A 102 -7.71 19.13 15.68
C VAL A 102 -7.06 19.50 14.33
N PRO A 103 -7.46 20.58 13.63
CA PRO A 103 -6.83 20.96 12.37
C PRO A 103 -5.34 21.26 12.51
N TYR A 104 -4.92 21.87 13.62
CA TYR A 104 -3.52 22.16 13.90
C TYR A 104 -2.71 20.88 14.16
N TYR A 105 -3.31 19.91 14.86
CA TYR A 105 -2.69 18.60 15.06
C TYR A 105 -2.50 17.85 13.74
N ILE A 106 -3.53 17.84 12.88
CA ILE A 106 -3.46 17.25 11.53
C ILE A 106 -2.41 17.98 10.68
N LEU A 107 -2.36 19.31 10.74
CA LEU A 107 -1.40 20.12 10.01
C LEU A 107 0.04 19.82 10.45
N ALA A 108 0.30 19.79 11.76
CA ALA A 108 1.62 19.48 12.30
C ALA A 108 2.09 18.09 11.84
N TYR A 109 1.23 17.07 11.96
CA TYR A 109 1.54 15.73 11.47
C TYR A 109 1.74 15.69 9.94
N SER A 110 0.95 16.43 9.18
CA SER A 110 1.05 16.47 7.73
C SER A 110 2.38 17.06 7.28
N ILE A 111 2.82 18.17 7.88
CA ILE A 111 4.09 18.83 7.57
C ILE A 111 5.29 17.98 8.01
N ILE A 112 5.23 17.36 9.19
CA ILE A 112 6.37 16.64 9.76
C ILE A 112 6.54 15.25 9.15
N VAL A 113 5.42 14.57 8.84
CA VAL A 113 5.43 13.15 8.46
C VAL A 113 4.90 12.95 7.04
N VAL A 114 3.68 13.37 6.74
CA VAL A 114 2.99 12.98 5.50
C VAL A 114 3.65 13.59 4.25
N TYR A 115 3.89 14.90 4.23
CA TYR A 115 4.44 15.59 3.05
C TYR A 115 5.90 15.20 2.76
N PRO A 116 6.80 15.12 3.77
CA PRO A 116 8.15 14.62 3.53
C PRO A 116 8.15 13.20 2.98
N ILE A 117 7.31 12.31 3.52
CA ILE A 117 7.17 10.93 3.00
C ILE A 117 6.68 10.95 1.55
N ALA A 118 5.62 11.68 1.24
CA ALA A 118 5.04 11.77 -0.10
C ALA A 118 6.08 12.22 -1.13
N ILE A 119 6.83 13.29 -0.82
CA ILE A 119 7.89 13.84 -1.67
C ILE A 119 9.00 12.81 -1.88
N LEU A 120 9.50 12.20 -0.80
CA LEU A 120 10.56 11.20 -0.86
C LEU A 120 10.15 9.97 -1.67
N VAL A 121 8.94 9.47 -1.48
CA VAL A 121 8.37 8.34 -2.22
C VAL A 121 8.32 8.65 -3.72
N VAL A 122 7.78 9.81 -4.10
CA VAL A 122 7.68 10.21 -5.51
C VAL A 122 9.09 10.32 -6.12
N ILE A 123 10.01 11.04 -5.47
CA ILE A 123 11.38 11.22 -5.98
C ILE A 123 12.08 9.87 -6.18
N MET A 124 12.03 8.99 -5.17
CA MET A 124 12.70 7.69 -5.22
C MET A 124 12.14 6.79 -6.33
N ASN A 125 10.81 6.73 -6.49
CA ASN A 125 10.19 5.96 -7.57
C ASN A 125 10.52 6.55 -8.95
N THR A 126 10.48 7.88 -9.11
CA THR A 126 10.86 8.53 -10.37
C THR A 126 12.31 8.23 -10.76
N ILE A 127 13.27 8.37 -9.83
CA ILE A 127 14.68 8.08 -10.12
C ILE A 127 14.86 6.60 -10.48
N SER A 128 14.24 5.70 -9.73
CA SER A 128 14.29 4.25 -9.96
C SER A 128 13.80 3.89 -11.36
N THR A 129 12.64 4.42 -11.74
CA THR A 129 12.02 4.20 -13.04
C THR A 129 12.84 4.78 -14.19
N VAL A 130 13.39 5.99 -14.04
CA VAL A 130 14.27 6.59 -15.05
C VAL A 130 15.53 5.75 -15.25
N LYS A 131 16.16 5.29 -14.15
CA LYS A 131 17.38 4.48 -14.22
C LYS A 131 17.15 3.15 -14.92
N ILE A 132 16.08 2.44 -14.57
CA ILE A 132 15.68 1.20 -15.24
C ILE A 132 15.40 1.43 -16.72
N THR A 133 14.63 2.47 -17.05
CA THR A 133 14.30 2.79 -18.44
C THR A 133 15.55 3.05 -19.27
N LYS A 134 16.53 3.79 -18.72
CA LYS A 134 17.83 4.03 -19.36
C LYS A 134 18.63 2.75 -19.57
N TYR A 135 18.69 1.86 -18.57
CA TYR A 135 19.43 0.61 -18.63
C TYR A 135 18.93 -0.29 -19.77
N TYR A 136 17.63 -0.50 -19.89
CA TYR A 136 17.07 -1.35 -20.95
C TYR A 136 17.11 -0.70 -22.33
N LYS A 137 16.97 0.63 -22.42
CA LYS A 137 17.21 1.35 -23.68
C LYS A 137 18.62 1.10 -24.19
N LYS A 138 19.63 1.05 -23.31
CA LYS A 138 21.02 0.75 -23.68
C LYS A 138 21.21 -0.68 -24.22
N ILE A 139 20.49 -1.65 -23.69
CA ILE A 139 20.60 -3.07 -24.07
C ILE A 139 19.70 -3.40 -25.28
N ASN A 140 18.95 -2.43 -25.80
CA ASN A 140 18.01 -2.60 -26.91
C ASN A 140 16.98 -3.72 -26.67
N ALA A 141 16.70 -4.02 -25.41
CA ALA A 141 15.76 -5.06 -25.01
C ALA A 141 14.38 -4.43 -24.82
N LYS A 142 13.39 -4.89 -25.59
CA LYS A 142 11.97 -4.64 -25.29
C LYS A 142 11.61 -5.43 -24.04
N ASN A 143 11.55 -4.76 -22.89
CA ASN A 143 11.11 -5.36 -21.64
C ASN A 143 9.79 -4.74 -21.16
N SER A 144 8.78 -5.58 -20.97
CA SER A 144 7.49 -5.21 -20.37
C SER A 144 7.64 -4.68 -18.95
N GLN A 145 8.68 -5.09 -18.23
CA GLN A 145 8.92 -4.67 -16.84
C GLN A 145 9.18 -3.17 -16.68
N ASN A 146 9.76 -2.50 -17.69
CA ASN A 146 9.97 -1.04 -17.65
C ASN A 146 8.65 -0.29 -17.68
N VAL A 147 7.75 -0.74 -18.56
CA VAL A 147 6.42 -0.15 -18.72
C VAL A 147 5.64 -0.33 -17.42
N LEU A 148 5.75 -1.49 -16.78
CA LEU A 148 5.08 -1.78 -15.50
C LEU A 148 5.60 -0.89 -14.36
N MET A 149 6.91 -0.69 -14.21
CA MET A 149 7.45 0.21 -13.18
C MET A 149 7.12 1.68 -13.44
N PHE A 150 7.08 2.08 -14.71
CA PHE A 150 6.65 3.43 -15.10
C PHE A 150 5.18 3.67 -14.76
N ILE A 151 4.29 2.74 -15.10
CA ILE A 151 2.87 2.79 -14.71
C ILE A 151 2.74 2.87 -13.19
N TYR A 152 3.46 2.03 -12.45
CA TYR A 152 3.44 2.06 -10.98
C TYR A 152 3.84 3.42 -10.41
N THR A 153 4.89 4.04 -10.97
CA THR A 153 5.36 5.37 -10.55
C THR A 153 4.30 6.44 -10.79
N ILE A 154 3.61 6.38 -11.94
CA ILE A 154 2.50 7.30 -12.24
C ILE A 154 1.36 7.11 -11.23
N VAL A 155 0.98 5.87 -10.94
CA VAL A 155 -0.09 5.59 -9.97
C VAL A 155 0.30 6.11 -8.59
N ILE A 156 1.51 5.82 -8.11
CA ILE A 156 2.03 6.36 -6.84
C ILE A 156 1.96 7.89 -6.81
N PHE A 157 2.41 8.56 -7.88
CA PHE A 157 2.41 10.01 -7.95
C PHE A 157 1.00 10.57 -7.80
N PHE A 158 0.03 10.06 -8.55
CA PHE A 158 -1.36 10.51 -8.45
C PHE A 158 -2.00 10.16 -7.12
N THR A 159 -1.74 8.97 -6.57
CA THR A 159 -2.22 8.60 -5.23
C THR A 159 -1.74 9.61 -4.19
N TYR A 160 -0.44 9.90 -4.13
CA TYR A 160 0.08 10.86 -3.16
C TYR A 160 -0.33 12.30 -3.42
N LEU A 161 -0.54 12.69 -4.69
CA LEU A 161 -1.11 13.98 -5.03
C LEU A 161 -2.53 14.14 -4.46
N ILE A 162 -3.38 13.11 -4.58
CA ILE A 162 -4.72 13.07 -4.00
C ILE A 162 -4.65 13.17 -2.47
N VAL A 163 -3.71 12.47 -1.82
CA VAL A 163 -3.49 12.56 -0.36
C VAL A 163 -3.16 13.98 0.07
N VAL A 164 -2.21 14.62 -0.60
CA VAL A 164 -1.79 15.99 -0.27
C VAL A 164 -2.94 16.96 -0.52
N ALA A 165 -3.60 16.89 -1.67
CA ALA A 165 -4.73 17.76 -1.99
C ALA A 165 -5.87 17.62 -0.97
N TYR A 166 -6.22 16.38 -0.59
CA TYR A 166 -7.23 16.12 0.43
C TYR A 166 -6.85 16.69 1.80
N THR A 167 -5.62 16.43 2.28
CA THR A 167 -5.18 16.90 3.60
C THR A 167 -5.14 18.42 3.67
N VAL A 168 -4.61 19.09 2.64
CA VAL A 168 -4.61 20.56 2.54
C VAL A 168 -6.05 21.09 2.57
N THR A 169 -6.93 20.53 1.72
CA THR A 169 -8.34 20.96 1.65
C THR A 169 -9.03 20.80 3.00
N LYS A 170 -8.88 19.65 3.66
CA LYS A 170 -9.47 19.38 4.98
C LYS A 170 -9.01 20.40 6.02
N ILE A 171 -7.71 20.72 6.05
CA ILE A 171 -7.16 21.70 6.99
C ILE A 171 -7.71 23.09 6.68
N LEU A 172 -7.68 23.52 5.42
CA LEU A 172 -8.16 24.84 5.00
C LEU A 172 -9.66 25.02 5.27
N THR A 173 -10.48 24.01 4.97
CA THR A 173 -11.92 24.04 5.23
C THR A 173 -12.21 24.22 6.71
N LYS A 174 -11.50 23.48 7.59
CA LYS A 174 -11.71 23.57 9.04
C LYS A 174 -11.20 24.87 9.66
N ILE A 175 -10.12 25.46 9.12
CA ILE A 175 -9.55 26.68 9.69
C ILE A 175 -10.25 27.94 9.16
N PHE A 176 -10.51 28.02 7.85
CA PHE A 176 -10.91 29.28 7.21
C PHE A 176 -12.37 29.33 6.74
N ILE A 177 -12.92 28.22 6.24
CA ILE A 177 -14.20 28.25 5.50
C ILE A 177 -15.39 27.98 6.43
N GLN A 178 -15.25 27.01 7.36
CA GLN A 178 -16.30 26.62 8.33
C GLN A 178 -17.68 26.39 7.67
N ASN A 179 -17.71 25.89 6.43
CA ASN A 179 -18.94 25.61 5.69
C ASN A 179 -19.30 24.12 5.79
N ASP A 180 -20.50 23.84 6.28
CA ASP A 180 -21.01 22.48 6.52
C ASP A 180 -21.06 21.63 5.24
N LEU A 181 -21.39 22.21 4.08
CA LEU A 181 -21.41 21.46 2.82
C LEU A 181 -20.01 20.99 2.42
N VAL A 182 -19.01 21.85 2.58
CA VAL A 182 -17.62 21.53 2.25
C VAL A 182 -17.06 20.51 3.26
N GLU A 183 -17.42 20.64 4.55
CA GLU A 183 -17.06 19.65 5.56
C GLU A 183 -17.69 18.27 5.26
N ASN A 184 -18.95 18.23 4.85
CA ASN A 184 -19.65 17.00 4.46
C ASN A 184 -19.01 16.34 3.22
N ILE A 185 -18.65 17.11 2.20
CA ILE A 185 -17.92 16.58 1.04
C ILE A 185 -16.56 16.02 1.47
N ALA A 186 -15.81 16.74 2.32
CA ALA A 186 -14.53 16.28 2.84
C ALA A 186 -14.66 14.99 3.68
N LEU A 187 -15.79 14.79 4.36
CA LEU A 187 -16.11 13.56 5.07
C LEU A 187 -16.43 12.39 4.14
N ILE A 188 -16.98 12.61 2.95
CA ILE A 188 -17.17 11.53 1.96
C ILE A 188 -15.84 11.19 1.30
N VAL A 189 -15.07 12.20 0.88
CA VAL A 189 -13.80 12.03 0.15
C VAL A 189 -12.76 11.28 0.98
N ILE A 190 -12.83 11.32 2.32
CA ILE A 190 -11.89 10.59 3.19
C ILE A 190 -11.90 9.09 2.92
N TYR A 191 -13.08 8.49 2.72
CA TYR A 191 -13.23 7.06 2.53
C TYR A 191 -12.62 6.63 1.20
N TRP A 192 -12.95 7.36 0.13
CA TRP A 192 -12.34 7.17 -1.18
C TRP A 192 -10.82 7.29 -1.15
N ASN A 193 -10.29 8.24 -0.39
CA ASN A 193 -8.85 8.42 -0.26
C ASN A 193 -8.19 7.24 0.47
N ILE A 194 -8.78 6.76 1.56
CA ILE A 194 -8.32 5.58 2.29
C ILE A 194 -8.36 4.34 1.37
N ASP A 195 -9.44 4.16 0.61
CA ASP A 195 -9.60 3.01 -0.28
C ASP A 195 -8.61 3.03 -1.44
N ILE A 196 -8.37 4.21 -2.04
CA ILE A 196 -7.36 4.37 -3.10
C ILE A 196 -5.96 4.02 -2.57
N GLN A 197 -5.62 4.44 -1.34
CA GLN A 197 -4.32 4.13 -0.74
C GLN A 197 -4.18 2.65 -0.36
N THR A 198 -5.21 2.06 0.25
CA THR A 198 -5.12 0.69 0.76
C THR A 198 -5.39 -0.32 -0.35
N PHE A 199 -6.60 -0.34 -0.88
CA PHE A 199 -7.01 -1.26 -1.95
C PHE A 199 -6.40 -0.87 -3.29
N GLY A 200 -6.43 0.41 -3.66
CA GLY A 200 -5.93 0.86 -4.96
C GLY A 200 -4.46 0.52 -5.17
N LEU A 201 -3.58 0.83 -4.21
CA LEU A 201 -2.16 0.47 -4.31
C LEU A 201 -1.94 -1.04 -4.24
N PHE A 202 -2.68 -1.75 -3.39
CA PHE A 202 -2.59 -3.22 -3.31
C PHE A 202 -2.91 -3.88 -4.65
N TYR A 203 -4.07 -3.56 -5.25
CA TYR A 203 -4.47 -4.12 -6.54
C TYR A 203 -3.55 -3.68 -7.67
N THR A 204 -3.06 -2.44 -7.63
CA THR A 204 -2.06 -1.96 -8.60
C THR A 204 -0.81 -2.85 -8.57
N VAL A 205 -0.25 -3.11 -7.39
CA VAL A 205 0.92 -4.00 -7.26
C VAL A 205 0.58 -5.42 -7.71
N LEU A 206 -0.58 -5.95 -7.31
CA LEU A 206 -1.04 -7.29 -7.70
C LEU A 206 -1.13 -7.46 -9.21
N PHE A 207 -1.70 -6.50 -9.94
CA PHE A 207 -1.85 -6.58 -11.38
C PHE A 207 -0.55 -6.34 -12.14
N LEU A 208 0.30 -5.44 -11.64
CA LEU A 208 1.56 -5.08 -12.29
C LEU A 208 2.68 -6.10 -12.04
N TYR A 209 2.69 -6.82 -10.92
CA TYR A 209 3.76 -7.75 -10.57
C TYR A 209 3.38 -9.20 -10.87
N SER A 210 3.80 -9.71 -12.03
CA SER A 210 3.45 -11.06 -12.51
C SER A 210 3.68 -12.18 -11.49
N PRO A 211 4.81 -12.26 -10.75
CA PRO A 211 5.01 -13.34 -9.79
C PRO A 211 3.97 -13.34 -8.65
N LEU A 212 3.58 -12.15 -8.15
CA LEU A 212 2.58 -12.04 -7.09
C LEU A 212 1.17 -12.34 -7.65
N ARG A 213 0.88 -11.86 -8.86
CA ARG A 213 -0.36 -12.18 -9.58
C ARG A 213 -0.53 -13.68 -9.79
N ASP A 214 0.53 -14.35 -10.24
CA ASP A 214 0.51 -15.76 -10.54
C ASP A 214 0.38 -16.59 -9.24
N LEU A 215 1.01 -16.13 -8.16
CA LEU A 215 0.90 -16.77 -6.84
C LEU A 215 -0.52 -16.63 -6.22
N MET A 216 -1.17 -15.47 -6.36
CA MET A 216 -2.47 -15.19 -5.74
C MET A 216 -3.68 -15.53 -6.62
N LEU A 217 -3.62 -15.28 -7.94
CA LEU A 217 -4.75 -15.41 -8.85
C LEU A 217 -4.67 -16.66 -9.76
N PHE A 218 -3.48 -17.19 -10.02
CA PHE A 218 -3.29 -18.28 -11.00
C PHE A 218 -2.33 -19.38 -10.53
N LYS A 219 -2.60 -19.99 -9.37
CA LYS A 219 -2.02 -21.29 -9.03
C LYS A 219 -3.00 -22.42 -9.35
N SER A 220 -2.94 -22.94 -10.59
CA SER A 220 -3.55 -24.24 -10.93
C SER A 220 -2.99 -24.90 -12.21
N LYS A 221 -2.59 -24.18 -13.26
CA LYS A 221 -2.29 -24.84 -14.55
C LYS A 221 -0.85 -25.33 -14.77
N LYS A 222 0.16 -24.69 -14.18
CA LYS A 222 1.56 -25.06 -14.46
C LYS A 222 2.04 -26.32 -13.73
N GLU A 223 1.56 -26.55 -12.51
CA GLU A 223 1.89 -27.78 -11.74
C GLU A 223 1.18 -29.03 -12.32
N CYS A 224 0.03 -28.88 -12.99
CA CYS A 224 -0.68 -30.01 -13.61
C CYS A 224 0.02 -30.52 -14.89
N ASN A 225 0.53 -29.61 -15.74
CA ASN A 225 1.19 -30.01 -16.99
C ASN A 225 2.59 -30.60 -16.79
N GLN A 226 3.32 -30.17 -15.76
CA GLN A 226 4.66 -30.69 -15.48
C GLN A 226 4.60 -32.12 -14.93
N ASN A 227 3.61 -32.42 -14.08
CA ASN A 227 3.35 -33.79 -13.60
C ASN A 227 2.81 -34.70 -14.72
N ASN A 228 1.96 -34.19 -15.61
CA ASN A 228 1.49 -34.96 -16.76
C ASN A 228 2.61 -35.28 -17.75
N ASN A 229 3.52 -34.34 -18.04
CA ASN A 229 4.63 -34.60 -18.94
C ASN A 229 5.65 -35.59 -18.35
N ILE A 230 5.95 -35.52 -17.04
CA ILE A 230 6.82 -36.50 -16.37
C ILE A 230 6.16 -37.89 -16.32
N ALA A 231 4.85 -37.97 -16.09
CA ALA A 231 4.12 -39.23 -16.13
C ALA A 231 4.07 -39.85 -17.54
N ILE A 232 3.91 -39.03 -18.59
CA ILE A 232 3.90 -39.48 -20.00
C ILE A 232 5.30 -39.94 -20.44
N ILE A 233 6.37 -39.26 -20.02
CA ILE A 233 7.76 -39.68 -20.31
C ILE A 233 8.05 -41.03 -19.62
N ASN A 234 7.68 -41.17 -18.34
CA ASN A 234 7.89 -42.42 -17.59
C ASN A 234 7.04 -43.60 -18.09
N HIS A 235 5.87 -43.33 -18.69
CA HIS A 235 5.04 -44.37 -19.30
C HIS A 235 5.58 -44.82 -20.67
N ASN A 236 6.19 -43.91 -21.45
CA ASN A 236 6.73 -44.21 -22.77
C ASN A 236 8.11 -44.89 -22.76
N GLU A 237 8.88 -44.76 -21.66
CA GLU A 237 10.18 -45.42 -21.54
C GLU A 237 10.09 -46.88 -21.05
N ARG A 238 8.94 -47.33 -20.53
CA ARG A 238 8.81 -48.64 -19.86
C ARG A 238 8.64 -49.91 -20.71
N PRO A 239 8.54 -49.91 -22.06
CA PRO A 239 8.65 -51.17 -22.81
C PRO A 239 9.73 -51.16 -23.91
N ARG A 240 10.87 -50.47 -23.74
CA ARG A 240 12.00 -50.58 -24.70
C ARG A 240 13.24 -51.34 -24.20
N ILE A 241 13.30 -51.76 -22.94
CA ILE A 241 14.51 -52.36 -22.36
C ILE A 241 14.53 -53.91 -22.39
N GLN A 242 13.48 -54.60 -22.86
CA GLN A 242 13.43 -56.07 -22.76
C GLN A 242 13.69 -56.90 -24.03
N GLN A 243 14.15 -56.32 -25.13
CA GLN A 243 14.56 -57.12 -26.29
C GLN A 243 15.84 -56.58 -26.92
N ASN A 244 16.98 -57.04 -26.41
CA ASN A 244 18.17 -57.37 -27.22
C ASN A 244 19.20 -58.07 -26.33
N LYS A 245 19.10 -59.40 -26.26
CA LYS A 245 20.20 -60.27 -25.86
C LYS A 245 20.62 -61.03 -27.11
N PRO A 246 21.81 -60.73 -27.64
CA PRO A 246 22.75 -61.81 -27.83
C PRO A 246 24.16 -61.37 -27.44
N LEU A 247 24.94 -62.26 -26.85
CA LEU A 247 26.35 -62.37 -27.24
C LEU A 247 26.88 -63.76 -26.86
N ASN A 248 27.42 -64.41 -27.88
CA ASN A 248 28.15 -65.66 -27.86
C ASN A 248 29.63 -65.39 -27.53
N ILE A 249 30.25 -66.38 -26.86
CA ILE A 249 31.58 -66.99 -27.09
C ILE A 249 32.79 -66.03 -27.19
N ILE A 250 33.72 -66.11 -26.23
CA ILE A 250 34.98 -66.92 -26.29
C ILE A 250 35.22 -67.51 -24.89
#